data_AF-A0A1H3M0W9-F1
#
_entry.id   AF-A0A1H3M0W9-F1
#
_cell.length_a   1.000
_cell.length_b   1.000
_cell.length_c   1.000
_cell.angle_alpha   90.00
_cell.angle_beta   90.00
_cell.angle_gamma   90.00
#
_symmetry.space_group_name_H-M   'P 1'
#
loop_
_entity.id
_entity.type
_entity.pdbx_description
1 polymer ?
#
loop_
_entity_poly.entity_id
_entity_poly.type
_entity_poly.pdbx_seq_one_letter_code
_entity_poly.pdbx_strand_id
1 'polypeptide(L)'
;MAIKFYLTDIGRNAVLEAANIPSLKIELSHIAVGTAKYNGASAQSNTTLINEIARYPLNGGSVDEYSHTLRFIANIESTVTADIFEIGLYTDRGVLFAIAATATNNELIHLSLDIVSILTFGLVLTDVELSKIVVNIDSNSPIAVALMNQHLAHSNPHPQYAFLEDFENLRDDLLVWAELVDGKTNDLQTQLSDTVEALQQQLSNLASGLASLYPKIIMAGVIKPGQPWEINKPAGSNISFLDTRYAIQITPEGGHEAWSISRQDTKIGLNIFNRSGTSRVGYSGNICWSVIQVEGLTSSTGNGSYVYTGTPVVFPILAGESKAFTIIGAGGGGGSSRYDDLNVNPNPATLKGQNGQDSYISIDNTTIKFTAGGGFSGTGGISGDNGQKINGIAGAGGNWLLEGEYVSASRFTGQSGNATAADHTGASSDTESRGAGGDGADSSVDAGIAFGGGAGEGARLSMIYTNNSSQTQYVRLYVGKGGTGERSLITTNEEGNDVTPDHYVVGEDGSHGFIRVASAI
;
A
#
# COMPACT_ATOMS: atom_id res chain seq x y z
N MET A 1 -82.47 44.45 31.02
CA MET A 1 -83.89 44.51 30.61
C MET A 1 -84.31 43.09 30.23
N ALA A 2 -85.44 42.55 30.70
CA ALA A 2 -85.85 41.20 30.34
C ALA A 2 -86.63 41.24 29.02
N ILE A 3 -86.14 40.54 27.99
CA ILE A 3 -86.86 40.38 26.72
C ILE A 3 -88.06 39.48 26.98
N LYS A 4 -89.27 39.98 26.71
CA LYS A 4 -90.53 39.25 26.93
C LYS A 4 -91.07 38.80 25.59
N PHE A 5 -91.21 37.49 25.45
CA PHE A 5 -91.89 36.87 24.31
C PHE A 5 -93.39 36.71 24.60
N TYR A 6 -94.21 36.95 23.59
CA TYR A 6 -95.66 36.78 23.61
C TYR A 6 -96.03 35.71 22.58
N LEU A 7 -96.86 34.75 22.97
CA LEU A 7 -97.36 33.71 22.07
C LEU A 7 -98.31 34.36 21.04
N THR A 8 -98.13 34.06 19.76
CA THR A 8 -99.03 34.52 18.69
C THR A 8 -100.29 33.65 18.64
N ASP A 9 -101.36 34.15 18.04
CA ASP A 9 -102.61 33.40 17.85
C ASP A 9 -102.37 32.20 16.92
N ILE A 10 -101.55 32.37 15.87
CA ILE A 10 -101.19 31.28 14.95
C ILE A 10 -100.30 30.24 15.62
N GLY A 11 -99.37 30.67 16.50
CA GLY A 11 -98.54 29.78 17.30
C GLY A 11 -99.35 28.99 18.32
N ARG A 12 -100.30 29.66 18.99
CA ARG A 12 -101.26 29.02 19.92
C ARG A 12 -102.12 27.99 19.19
N ASN A 13 -102.69 28.35 18.05
CA ASN A 13 -103.51 27.44 17.25
C ASN A 13 -102.70 26.22 16.78
N ALA A 14 -101.45 26.41 16.34
CA ALA A 14 -100.58 25.29 15.95
C ALA A 14 -100.36 24.29 17.10
N VAL A 15 -100.22 24.77 18.34
CA VAL A 15 -100.11 23.86 19.51
C VAL A 15 -101.44 23.19 19.83
N LEU A 16 -102.56 23.91 19.76
CA LEU A 16 -103.89 23.32 19.98
C LEU A 16 -104.25 22.26 18.92
N GLU A 17 -103.86 22.49 17.67
CA GLU A 17 -103.99 21.49 16.59
C GLU A 17 -103.12 20.27 16.87
N ALA A 18 -101.88 20.46 17.31
CA ALA A 18 -100.98 19.37 17.71
C ALA A 18 -101.47 18.60 18.95
N ALA A 19 -102.17 19.25 19.87
CA ALA A 19 -102.81 18.59 21.01
C ALA A 19 -103.91 17.60 20.56
N ASN A 20 -104.65 17.92 19.51
CA ASN A 20 -105.73 17.08 18.98
C ASN A 20 -105.25 15.91 18.10
N ILE A 21 -103.96 15.85 17.74
CA ILE A 21 -103.38 14.79 16.91
C ILE A 21 -102.24 14.10 17.69
N PRO A 22 -102.39 12.82 18.12
CA PRO A 22 -101.43 12.17 19.01
C PRO A 22 -99.97 12.16 18.51
N SER A 23 -99.76 12.04 17.20
CA SER A 23 -98.43 11.96 16.58
C SER A 23 -97.85 13.31 16.12
N LEU A 24 -98.60 14.40 16.22
CA LEU A 24 -98.15 15.71 15.76
C LEU A 24 -97.33 16.39 16.87
N LYS A 25 -96.11 16.79 16.54
CA LYS A 25 -95.25 17.65 17.36
C LYS A 25 -94.95 18.94 16.61
N ILE A 26 -94.78 20.02 17.36
CA ILE A 26 -94.35 21.32 16.86
C ILE A 26 -92.85 21.44 17.11
N GLU A 27 -92.07 21.54 16.05
CA GLU A 27 -90.63 21.71 16.14
C GLU A 27 -90.26 23.18 16.00
N LEU A 28 -89.57 23.72 17.00
CA LEU A 28 -88.98 25.05 16.97
C LEU A 28 -87.57 24.93 16.40
N SER A 29 -87.26 25.75 15.40
CA SER A 29 -86.05 25.56 14.57
C SER A 29 -85.22 26.83 14.38
N HIS A 30 -85.85 28.01 14.36
CA HIS A 30 -85.15 29.26 14.05
C HIS A 30 -85.59 30.40 14.95
N ILE A 31 -84.65 31.32 15.21
CA ILE A 31 -84.95 32.67 15.66
C ILE A 31 -84.80 33.64 14.49
N ALA A 32 -85.73 34.55 14.32
CA ALA A 32 -85.63 35.65 13.38
C ALA A 32 -85.47 36.97 14.13
N VAL A 33 -84.79 37.92 13.51
CA VAL A 33 -84.56 39.27 14.04
C VAL A 33 -85.05 40.30 13.03
N GLY A 34 -85.54 41.43 13.51
CA GLY A 34 -86.06 42.52 12.67
C GLY A 34 -85.96 43.89 13.34
N THR A 35 -86.27 44.93 12.57
CA THR A 35 -86.04 46.33 12.98
C THR A 35 -87.32 47.15 13.18
N ALA A 36 -88.51 46.56 13.00
CA ALA A 36 -89.76 47.30 13.23
C ALA A 36 -90.02 47.53 14.72
N LYS A 37 -90.59 48.70 15.04
CA LYS A 37 -90.92 49.13 16.41
C LYS A 37 -92.42 49.09 16.64
N TYR A 38 -92.87 48.26 17.58
CA TYR A 38 -94.27 48.13 17.97
C TYR A 38 -94.40 47.41 19.32
N ASN A 39 -95.58 47.45 19.92
CA ASN A 39 -95.84 46.77 21.18
C ASN A 39 -96.06 45.27 20.94
N GLY A 40 -95.11 44.43 21.40
CA GLY A 40 -95.24 42.97 21.28
C GLY A 40 -96.47 42.38 21.97
N ALA A 41 -96.99 43.03 23.02
CA ALA A 41 -98.19 42.59 23.74
C ALA A 41 -99.50 42.87 22.99
N SER A 42 -99.46 43.58 21.86
CA SER A 42 -100.62 43.80 20.97
C SER A 42 -100.42 43.17 19.58
N ALA A 43 -99.37 42.35 19.41
CA ALA A 43 -98.98 41.77 18.13
C ALA A 43 -99.30 40.26 18.03
N GLN A 44 -100.19 39.75 18.88
CA GLN A 44 -100.54 38.32 18.90
C GLN A 44 -101.17 37.85 17.57
N SER A 45 -101.89 38.71 16.87
CA SER A 45 -102.49 38.40 15.57
C SER A 45 -101.49 38.38 14.40
N ASN A 46 -100.21 38.74 14.64
CA ASN A 46 -99.19 38.72 13.60
C ASN A 46 -98.83 37.28 13.22
N THR A 47 -98.74 37.03 11.91
CA THR A 47 -98.30 35.74 11.36
C THR A 47 -96.84 35.74 10.92
N THR A 48 -96.21 36.92 10.83
CA THR A 48 -94.80 37.15 10.51
C THR A 48 -94.28 38.38 11.29
N LEU A 49 -92.96 38.54 11.38
CA LEU A 49 -92.36 39.81 11.80
C LEU A 49 -92.71 40.93 10.80
N ILE A 50 -92.74 42.18 11.26
CA ILE A 50 -93.15 43.33 10.43
C ILE A 50 -92.03 43.74 9.47
N ASN A 51 -90.77 43.73 9.93
CA ASN A 51 -89.59 44.00 9.13
C ASN A 51 -88.43 43.06 9.52
N GLU A 52 -88.56 41.79 9.15
CA GLU A 52 -87.53 40.76 9.33
C GLU A 52 -86.29 41.04 8.49
N ILE A 53 -85.10 40.89 9.07
CA ILE A 53 -83.82 41.07 8.36
C ILE A 53 -82.99 39.78 8.24
N ALA A 54 -83.15 38.82 9.14
CA ALA A 54 -82.41 37.55 9.12
C ALA A 54 -83.06 36.47 9.99
N ARG A 55 -82.72 35.20 9.71
CA ARG A 55 -83.05 34.02 10.53
C ARG A 55 -81.80 33.20 10.85
N TYR A 56 -81.74 32.65 12.06
CA TYR A 56 -80.64 31.82 12.54
C TYR A 56 -81.17 30.53 13.18
N PRO A 57 -80.50 29.38 12.98
CA PRO A 57 -80.92 28.13 13.56
C PRO A 57 -80.76 28.12 15.09
N LEU A 58 -81.60 27.34 15.76
CA LEU A 58 -81.43 27.05 17.18
C LEU A 58 -80.32 26.00 17.36
N ASN A 59 -79.40 26.25 18.30
CA ASN A 59 -78.25 25.39 18.57
C ASN A 59 -78.39 24.61 19.87
N GLY A 60 -79.49 24.83 20.60
CA GLY A 60 -79.78 24.17 21.85
C GLY A 60 -81.10 24.62 22.44
N GLY A 61 -81.69 23.82 23.30
CA GLY A 61 -82.90 24.18 24.01
C GLY A 61 -83.57 22.98 24.65
N SER A 62 -84.51 23.26 25.53
CA SER A 62 -85.30 22.25 26.22
C SER A 62 -86.63 22.86 26.66
N VAL A 63 -87.63 22.01 26.79
CA VAL A 63 -88.90 22.36 27.42
C VAL A 63 -88.86 21.84 28.86
N ASP A 64 -89.04 22.73 29.83
CA ASP A 64 -89.23 22.37 31.24
C ASP A 64 -90.74 22.35 31.54
N GLU A 65 -91.28 21.14 31.63
CA GLU A 65 -92.71 20.91 31.90
C GLU A 65 -93.13 21.35 33.30
N TYR A 66 -92.23 21.30 34.29
CA TYR A 66 -92.56 21.67 35.67
C TYR A 66 -92.65 23.20 35.81
N SER A 67 -91.67 23.93 35.28
CA SER A 67 -91.65 25.40 35.36
C SER A 67 -92.42 26.10 34.24
N HIS A 68 -93.08 25.35 33.36
CA HIS A 68 -93.78 25.84 32.17
C HIS A 68 -92.93 26.79 31.32
N THR A 69 -91.65 26.47 31.19
CA THR A 69 -90.67 27.35 30.55
C THR A 69 -90.00 26.66 29.38
N LEU A 70 -90.08 27.27 28.21
CA LEU A 70 -89.28 26.93 27.06
C LEU A 70 -87.95 27.68 27.14
N ARG A 71 -86.82 26.95 27.05
CA ARG A 71 -85.48 27.54 26.94
C ARG A 71 -84.89 27.21 25.59
N PHE A 72 -84.27 28.19 24.95
CA PHE A 72 -83.61 27.99 23.65
C PHE A 72 -82.38 28.88 23.52
N ILE A 73 -81.44 28.39 22.72
CA ILE A 73 -80.14 29.00 22.46
C ILE A 73 -80.00 29.18 20.96
N ALA A 74 -79.61 30.37 20.54
CA ALA A 74 -79.24 30.67 19.17
C ALA A 74 -77.86 31.30 19.11
N ASN A 75 -77.05 30.87 18.15
CA ASN A 75 -75.81 31.55 17.78
C ASN A 75 -76.15 32.40 16.56
N ILE A 76 -76.01 33.71 16.72
CA ILE A 76 -76.24 34.68 15.68
C ILE A 76 -74.89 35.04 15.09
N GLU A 77 -74.62 34.53 13.89
CA GLU A 77 -73.47 34.93 13.08
C GLU A 77 -73.90 36.15 12.24
N SER A 78 -73.73 37.35 12.80
CA SER A 78 -74.33 38.54 12.19
C SER A 78 -73.62 38.95 10.91
N THR A 79 -74.37 38.98 9.80
CA THR A 79 -73.93 39.53 8.51
C THR A 79 -74.31 41.00 8.31
N VAL A 80 -74.85 41.63 9.35
CA VAL A 80 -75.29 43.03 9.35
C VAL A 80 -74.94 43.73 10.68
N THR A 81 -74.85 45.05 10.66
CA THR A 81 -74.87 45.87 11.87
C THR A 81 -76.22 46.54 11.99
N ALA A 82 -77.01 46.18 13.01
CA ALA A 82 -78.37 46.68 13.17
C ALA A 82 -78.85 46.62 14.63
N ASP A 83 -79.62 47.64 15.03
CA ASP A 83 -80.41 47.62 16.27
C ASP A 83 -81.70 46.82 16.03
N ILE A 84 -81.90 45.78 16.83
CA ILE A 84 -83.02 44.86 16.67
C ILE A 84 -84.12 45.22 17.64
N PHE A 85 -85.32 45.46 17.11
CA PHE A 85 -86.49 45.87 17.88
C PHE A 85 -87.60 44.81 17.90
N GLU A 86 -87.49 43.78 17.06
CA GLU A 86 -88.38 42.61 17.07
C GLU A 86 -87.59 41.30 16.90
N ILE A 87 -88.03 40.27 17.60
CA ILE A 87 -87.47 38.92 17.57
C ILE A 87 -88.62 37.93 17.47
N GLY A 88 -88.55 37.03 16.49
CA GLY A 88 -89.56 36.00 16.25
C GLY A 88 -88.98 34.62 16.50
N LEU A 89 -89.71 33.76 17.21
CA LEU A 89 -89.41 32.34 17.33
C LEU A 89 -90.25 31.57 16.31
N TYR A 90 -89.61 30.78 15.46
CA TYR A 90 -90.28 30.10 14.36
C TYR A 90 -90.22 28.57 14.48
N THR A 91 -91.29 27.96 14.00
CA THR A 91 -91.35 26.50 13.76
C THR A 91 -90.56 26.12 12.50
N ASP A 92 -90.19 24.84 12.37
CA ASP A 92 -89.69 24.21 11.14
C ASP A 92 -90.58 24.45 9.91
N ARG A 93 -91.89 24.60 10.13
CA ARG A 93 -92.90 24.89 9.10
C ARG A 93 -93.09 26.38 8.79
N GLY A 94 -92.28 27.25 9.38
CA GLY A 94 -92.32 28.69 9.13
C GLY A 94 -93.44 29.44 9.86
N VAL A 95 -94.18 28.80 10.76
CA VAL A 95 -95.16 29.48 11.63
C VAL A 95 -94.43 30.32 12.67
N LEU A 96 -94.77 31.61 12.79
CA LEU A 96 -94.29 32.49 13.86
C LEU A 96 -94.95 32.06 15.18
N PHE A 97 -94.19 31.36 16.01
CA PHE A 97 -94.66 30.78 17.26
C PHE A 97 -94.83 31.81 18.36
N ALA A 98 -93.81 32.64 18.58
CA ALA A 98 -93.81 33.69 19.59
C ALA A 98 -93.03 34.91 19.11
N ILE A 99 -93.37 36.07 19.65
CA ILE A 99 -92.83 37.37 19.23
C ILE A 99 -92.42 38.20 20.44
N ALA A 100 -91.24 38.80 20.38
CA ALA A 100 -90.80 39.84 21.30
C ALA A 100 -90.58 41.12 20.50
N ALA A 101 -91.26 42.21 20.84
CA ALA A 101 -91.09 43.49 20.16
C ALA A 101 -91.24 44.66 21.13
N THR A 102 -90.56 45.77 20.84
CA THR A 102 -90.59 46.98 21.66
C THR A 102 -90.98 48.22 20.85
N ALA A 103 -91.87 49.03 21.42
CA ALA A 103 -92.29 50.31 20.84
C ALA A 103 -91.39 51.48 21.27
N THR A 104 -90.47 51.24 22.21
CA THR A 104 -89.52 52.24 22.70
C THR A 104 -88.30 52.34 21.81
N ASN A 105 -87.50 53.40 21.95
CA ASN A 105 -86.22 53.53 21.24
C ASN A 105 -85.09 52.67 21.83
N ASN A 106 -85.35 51.89 22.89
CA ASN A 106 -84.38 50.93 23.43
C ASN A 106 -84.48 49.62 22.65
N GLU A 107 -83.38 49.19 22.04
CA GLU A 107 -83.25 47.94 21.30
C GLU A 107 -83.38 46.71 22.21
N LEU A 108 -83.84 45.59 21.64
CA LEU A 108 -83.84 44.31 22.33
C LEU A 108 -82.43 43.73 22.36
N ILE A 109 -81.74 43.78 21.21
CA ILE A 109 -80.33 43.39 21.03
C ILE A 109 -79.69 44.29 19.97
N HIS A 110 -78.40 44.55 20.08
CA HIS A 110 -77.60 45.16 19.03
C HIS A 110 -76.78 44.07 18.34
N LEU A 111 -76.85 44.00 17.02
CA LEU A 111 -76.02 43.11 16.22
C LEU A 111 -74.89 43.91 15.57
N SER A 112 -73.67 43.38 15.64
CA SER A 112 -72.49 43.94 14.99
C SER A 112 -71.97 42.95 13.94
N LEU A 113 -71.66 43.47 12.74
CA LEU A 113 -71.12 42.68 11.63
C LEU A 113 -69.90 41.84 12.06
N ASP A 114 -69.87 40.58 11.62
CA ASP A 114 -68.80 39.60 11.85
C ASP A 114 -68.54 39.22 13.32
N ILE A 115 -69.44 39.60 14.24
CA ILE A 115 -69.40 39.16 15.63
C ILE A 115 -70.46 38.08 15.87
N VAL A 116 -70.00 36.90 16.30
CA VAL A 116 -70.88 35.81 16.72
C VAL A 116 -71.42 36.09 18.11
N SER A 117 -72.74 36.21 18.23
CA SER A 117 -73.44 36.42 19.51
C SER A 117 -74.17 35.15 19.92
N ILE A 118 -73.89 34.64 21.11
CA ILE A 118 -74.61 33.49 21.68
C ILE A 118 -75.68 34.01 22.63
N LEU A 119 -76.95 33.76 22.29
CA LEU A 119 -78.09 34.25 23.06
C LEU A 119 -78.89 33.09 23.62
N THR A 120 -79.19 33.17 24.91
CA THR A 120 -80.06 32.22 25.61
C THR A 120 -81.34 32.93 26.04
N PHE A 121 -82.48 32.37 25.65
CA PHE A 121 -83.79 32.93 25.95
C PHE A 121 -84.64 31.96 26.76
N GLY A 122 -85.54 32.53 27.56
CA GLY A 122 -86.58 31.80 28.29
C GLY A 122 -87.94 32.40 27.99
N LEU A 123 -88.88 31.56 27.57
CA LEU A 123 -90.28 31.91 27.35
C LEU A 123 -91.15 31.10 28.32
N VAL A 124 -91.94 31.79 29.15
CA VAL A 124 -92.94 31.16 30.00
C VAL A 124 -94.24 31.01 29.21
N LEU A 125 -94.79 29.81 29.18
CA LEU A 125 -95.98 29.47 28.42
C LEU A 125 -97.13 29.14 29.38
N THR A 126 -98.13 30.01 29.42
CA THR A 126 -99.40 29.76 30.12
C THR A 126 -100.46 29.42 29.08
N ASP A 127 -101.17 28.29 29.26
CA ASP A 127 -102.29 27.85 28.41
C ASP A 127 -101.94 27.11 27.10
N VAL A 128 -100.84 26.34 27.04
CA VAL A 128 -100.52 25.41 25.94
C VAL A 128 -99.93 24.08 26.44
N GLU A 129 -100.16 22.97 25.71
CA GLU A 129 -99.62 21.64 26.07
C GLU A 129 -98.13 21.53 25.68
N LEU A 130 -97.24 21.49 26.68
CA LEU A 130 -95.79 21.55 26.50
C LEU A 130 -95.16 20.26 25.93
N SER A 131 -95.79 19.11 26.18
CA SER A 131 -95.36 17.79 25.68
C SER A 131 -95.32 17.72 24.13
N LYS A 132 -96.00 18.66 23.46
CA LYS A 132 -96.13 18.76 22.01
C LYS A 132 -95.07 19.64 21.35
N ILE A 133 -94.18 20.28 22.13
CA ILE A 133 -93.14 21.16 21.61
C ILE A 133 -91.78 20.47 21.69
N VAL A 134 -91.02 20.50 20.60
CA VAL A 134 -89.64 19.99 20.52
C VAL A 134 -88.73 21.08 19.97
N VAL A 135 -87.51 21.18 20.49
CA VAL A 135 -86.46 22.06 19.94
C VAL A 135 -85.52 21.21 19.07
N ASN A 136 -85.37 21.57 17.79
CA ASN A 136 -84.50 20.86 16.85
C ASN A 136 -83.10 21.49 16.84
N ILE A 137 -82.02 20.69 16.89
CA ILE A 137 -80.61 21.13 17.05
C ILE A 137 -79.76 20.57 15.89
N ASP A 138 -78.79 21.34 15.38
CA ASP A 138 -77.83 20.87 14.37
C ASP A 138 -76.95 19.71 14.89
N SER A 139 -77.02 18.56 14.20
CA SER A 139 -76.31 17.34 14.55
C SER A 139 -74.80 17.36 14.28
N ASN A 140 -74.28 18.32 13.50
CA ASN A 140 -72.89 18.32 13.06
C ASN A 140 -71.91 18.91 14.08
N SER A 141 -72.35 19.84 14.94
CA SER A 141 -71.47 20.52 15.89
C SER A 141 -70.84 19.59 16.94
N PRO A 142 -71.57 18.62 17.55
CA PRO A 142 -70.97 17.69 18.52
C PRO A 142 -69.93 16.75 17.90
N ILE A 143 -70.12 16.38 16.63
CA ILE A 143 -69.23 15.47 15.90
C ILE A 143 -67.89 16.15 15.58
N ALA A 144 -67.90 17.43 15.18
CA ALA A 144 -66.69 18.18 14.92
C ALA A 144 -65.80 18.34 16.17
N VAL A 145 -66.42 18.57 17.33
CA VAL A 145 -65.71 18.65 18.62
C VAL A 145 -65.09 17.30 19.00
N ALA A 146 -65.81 16.19 18.78
CA ALA A 146 -65.29 14.87 19.04
C ALA A 146 -64.07 14.53 18.16
N LEU A 147 -64.13 14.86 16.86
CA LEU A 147 -63.02 14.63 15.92
C LEU A 147 -61.79 15.49 16.26
N MET A 148 -61.98 16.76 16.65
CA MET A 148 -60.88 17.62 17.09
C MET A 148 -60.20 17.10 18.36
N ASN A 149 -60.98 16.64 19.34
CA ASN A 149 -60.43 16.07 20.56
C ASN A 149 -59.66 14.76 20.29
N GLN A 150 -60.13 13.93 19.35
CA GLN A 150 -59.38 12.74 18.91
C GLN A 150 -58.06 13.11 18.21
N HIS A 151 -58.07 14.16 17.39
CA HIS A 151 -56.87 14.66 16.71
C HIS A 151 -55.83 15.21 17.71
N LEU A 152 -56.26 15.93 18.75
CA LEU A 152 -55.37 16.46 19.79
C LEU A 152 -54.83 15.39 20.74
N ALA A 153 -55.59 14.32 20.97
CA ALA A 153 -55.22 13.25 21.90
C ALA A 153 -54.28 12.19 21.28
N HIS A 154 -54.19 12.12 19.96
CA HIS A 154 -53.34 11.14 19.29
C HIS A 154 -51.89 11.64 19.21
N SER A 155 -50.90 10.79 19.52
CA SER A 155 -49.48 11.15 19.50
C SER A 155 -48.97 11.51 18.10
N ASN A 156 -49.51 10.86 17.07
CA ASN A 156 -49.16 11.07 15.66
C ASN A 156 -50.43 11.28 14.82
N PRO A 157 -51.09 12.44 14.87
CA PRO A 157 -52.39 12.64 14.23
C PRO A 157 -52.30 12.82 12.71
N HIS A 158 -51.07 12.88 12.17
CA HIS A 158 -50.78 12.96 10.75
C HIS A 158 -50.00 11.72 10.28
N PRO A 159 -50.39 11.09 9.14
CA PRO A 159 -49.67 9.94 8.57
C PRO A 159 -48.19 10.17 8.26
N GLN A 160 -47.76 11.43 8.12
CA GLN A 160 -46.37 11.79 7.79
C GLN A 160 -45.37 11.45 8.91
N TYR A 161 -45.79 11.41 10.18
CA TYR A 161 -44.90 11.11 11.30
C TYR A 161 -44.54 9.63 11.40
N ALA A 162 -45.37 8.72 10.89
CA ALA A 162 -45.05 7.30 10.82
C ALA A 162 -43.84 7.04 9.88
N PHE A 163 -43.74 7.79 8.78
CA PHE A 163 -42.64 7.66 7.83
C PHE A 163 -41.30 8.20 8.35
N LEU A 164 -41.32 9.08 9.37
CA LEU A 164 -40.09 9.64 9.93
C LEU A 164 -39.35 8.57 10.76
N GLU A 165 -40.06 7.84 11.60
CA GLU A 165 -39.50 6.76 12.42
C GLU A 165 -38.93 5.63 11.55
N ASP A 166 -39.66 5.23 10.50
CA ASP A 166 -39.17 4.25 9.52
C ASP A 166 -37.90 4.73 8.79
N PHE A 167 -37.81 6.02 8.49
CA PHE A 167 -36.63 6.60 7.84
C PHE A 167 -35.42 6.67 8.78
N GLU A 168 -35.64 6.97 10.06
CA GLU A 168 -34.59 6.95 11.08
C GLU A 168 -34.06 5.53 11.30
N ASN A 169 -34.95 4.54 11.37
CA ASN A 169 -34.56 3.13 11.47
C ASN A 169 -33.73 2.69 10.25
N LEU A 170 -34.17 3.06 9.04
CA LEU A 170 -33.43 2.74 7.81
C LEU A 170 -32.04 3.41 7.76
N ARG A 171 -31.93 4.64 8.25
CA ARG A 171 -30.65 5.34 8.37
C ARG A 171 -29.71 4.61 9.33
N ASP A 172 -30.23 4.19 10.47
CA ASP A 172 -29.42 3.52 11.50
C ASP A 172 -28.98 2.13 11.03
N ASP A 173 -29.86 1.38 10.35
CA ASP A 173 -29.51 0.11 9.69
C ASP A 173 -28.42 0.30 8.62
N LEU A 174 -28.50 1.38 7.83
CA LEU A 174 -27.50 1.69 6.80
C LEU A 174 -26.13 2.01 7.41
N LEU A 175 -26.09 2.72 8.54
CA LEU A 175 -24.86 3.01 9.29
C LEU A 175 -24.21 1.73 9.80
N VAL A 176 -24.99 0.83 10.39
CA VAL A 176 -24.50 -0.49 10.85
C VAL A 176 -23.97 -1.32 9.68
N TRP A 177 -24.67 -1.30 8.54
CA TRP A 177 -24.24 -2.03 7.36
C TRP A 177 -22.94 -1.48 6.76
N ALA A 178 -22.77 -0.15 6.75
CA ALA A 178 -21.53 0.49 6.31
C ALA A 178 -20.34 0.09 7.20
N GLU A 179 -20.50 0.10 8.52
CA GLU A 179 -19.46 -0.32 9.47
C GLU A 179 -19.09 -1.80 9.29
N LEU A 180 -20.08 -2.67 9.09
CA LEU A 180 -19.86 -4.10 8.78
C LEU A 180 -19.07 -4.32 7.48
N VAL A 181 -19.39 -3.56 6.43
CA VAL A 181 -18.68 -3.66 5.15
C VAL A 181 -17.25 -3.15 5.26
N ASP A 182 -17.02 -2.04 5.96
CA ASP A 182 -15.68 -1.51 6.19
C ASP A 182 -14.84 -2.51 6.99
N GLY A 183 -15.39 -3.08 8.07
CA GLY A 183 -14.73 -4.13 8.85
C GLY A 183 -14.36 -5.34 7.99
N LYS A 184 -15.29 -5.84 7.17
CA LYS A 184 -15.05 -7.00 6.31
C LYS A 184 -14.06 -6.71 5.19
N THR A 185 -14.02 -5.47 4.70
CA THR A 185 -13.04 -5.03 3.68
C THR A 185 -11.65 -4.98 4.29
N ASN A 186 -11.51 -4.46 5.52
CA ASN A 186 -10.24 -4.47 6.24
C ASN A 186 -9.76 -5.89 6.52
N ASP A 187 -10.64 -6.77 7.00
CA ASP A 187 -10.30 -8.19 7.22
C ASP A 187 -9.80 -8.88 5.94
N LEU A 188 -10.46 -8.64 4.81
CA LEU A 188 -10.05 -9.17 3.51
C LEU A 188 -8.69 -8.62 3.07
N GLN A 189 -8.43 -7.33 3.30
CA GLN A 189 -7.13 -6.72 3.01
C GLN A 189 -6.01 -7.34 3.86
N THR A 190 -6.26 -7.56 5.16
CA THR A 190 -5.31 -8.23 6.04
C THR A 190 -5.06 -9.68 5.60
N GLN A 191 -6.10 -10.46 5.35
CA GLN A 191 -5.97 -11.85 4.87
C GLN A 191 -5.19 -11.94 3.56
N LEU A 192 -5.42 -11.00 2.63
CA LEU A 192 -4.68 -10.92 1.38
C LEU A 192 -3.20 -10.60 1.61
N SER A 193 -2.90 -9.64 2.50
CA SER A 193 -1.52 -9.29 2.88
C SER A 193 -0.78 -10.49 3.46
N ASP A 194 -1.37 -11.16 4.45
CA ASP A 194 -0.78 -12.32 5.11
C ASP A 194 -0.52 -13.46 4.13
N THR A 195 -1.46 -13.69 3.20
CA THR A 195 -1.32 -14.72 2.16
C THR A 195 -0.20 -14.38 1.19
N VAL A 196 -0.05 -13.11 0.80
CA VAL A 196 1.04 -12.65 -0.08
C VAL A 196 2.40 -12.81 0.61
N GLU A 197 2.51 -12.43 1.88
CA GLU A 197 3.75 -12.62 2.65
C GLU A 197 4.11 -14.11 2.79
N ALA A 198 3.13 -14.96 3.10
CA ALA A 198 3.34 -16.40 3.19
C ALA A 198 3.81 -17.01 1.86
N LEU A 199 3.22 -16.60 0.73
CA LEU A 199 3.63 -17.05 -0.60
C LEU A 199 5.03 -16.57 -0.95
N GLN A 200 5.37 -15.32 -0.65
CA GLN A 200 6.72 -14.78 -0.84
C GLN A 200 7.75 -15.58 -0.04
N GLN A 201 7.42 -15.93 1.21
CA GLN A 201 8.28 -16.78 2.04
C GLN A 201 8.43 -18.18 1.45
N GLN A 202 7.36 -18.80 0.95
CA GLN A 202 7.43 -20.10 0.30
C GLN A 202 8.30 -20.08 -0.97
N LEU A 203 8.16 -19.04 -1.81
CA LEU A 203 8.99 -18.85 -3.00
C LEU A 203 10.46 -18.64 -2.63
N SER A 204 10.74 -17.86 -1.58
CA SER A 204 12.09 -17.66 -1.06
C SER A 204 12.70 -18.97 -0.55
N ASN A 205 11.92 -19.77 0.19
CA ASN A 205 12.34 -21.07 0.69
C ASN A 205 12.61 -22.05 -0.46
N LEU A 206 11.76 -22.08 -1.49
CA LEU A 206 11.95 -22.90 -2.67
C LEU A 206 13.22 -22.49 -3.44
N ALA A 207 13.41 -21.19 -3.67
CA ALA A 207 14.61 -20.67 -4.33
C ALA A 207 15.88 -21.04 -3.55
N SER A 208 15.85 -20.91 -2.22
CA SER A 208 16.95 -21.30 -1.34
C SER A 208 17.22 -22.81 -1.36
N GLY A 209 16.16 -23.62 -1.33
CA GLY A 209 16.23 -25.07 -1.45
C GLY A 209 16.86 -25.50 -2.77
N LEU A 210 16.38 -24.94 -3.89
CA LEU A 210 16.91 -25.21 -5.22
C LEU A 210 18.34 -24.69 -5.41
N ALA A 211 18.70 -23.58 -4.74
CA ALA A 211 20.07 -23.09 -4.68
C ALA A 211 21.00 -24.06 -3.92
N SER A 212 20.49 -24.75 -2.89
CA SER A 212 21.24 -25.68 -2.05
C SER A 212 21.39 -27.12 -2.60
N LEU A 213 20.59 -27.48 -3.61
CA LEU A 213 20.61 -28.83 -4.22
C LEU A 213 21.86 -29.02 -5.10
N TYR A 214 22.75 -29.93 -4.73
CA TYR A 214 23.91 -30.31 -5.53
C TYR A 214 23.97 -31.84 -5.68
N PRO A 215 24.58 -32.37 -6.76
CA PRO A 215 25.31 -31.69 -7.83
C PRO A 215 24.43 -31.02 -8.91
N LYS A 216 24.94 -29.98 -9.59
CA LYS A 216 24.29 -29.29 -10.71
C LYS A 216 25.15 -29.35 -11.97
N ILE A 217 24.57 -29.74 -13.11
CA ILE A 217 25.24 -29.58 -14.41
C ILE A 217 25.14 -28.10 -14.81
N ILE A 218 26.28 -27.41 -14.89
CA ILE A 218 26.33 -25.98 -15.22
C ILE A 218 26.70 -25.74 -16.67
N MET A 219 27.39 -26.71 -17.30
CA MET A 219 27.76 -26.67 -18.69
C MET A 219 27.80 -28.10 -19.23
N ALA A 220 27.40 -28.29 -20.49
CA ALA A 220 27.56 -29.54 -21.19
C ALA A 220 27.70 -29.28 -22.69
N GLY A 221 28.33 -30.20 -23.39
CA GLY A 221 28.49 -30.07 -24.84
C GLY A 221 29.15 -31.28 -25.48
N VAL A 222 29.35 -31.15 -26.79
CA VAL A 222 30.06 -32.13 -27.62
C VAL A 222 31.08 -31.40 -28.46
N ILE A 223 32.35 -31.80 -28.35
CA ILE A 223 33.42 -31.34 -29.24
C ILE A 223 33.45 -32.30 -30.42
N LYS A 224 33.31 -31.75 -31.64
CA LYS A 224 33.35 -32.51 -32.89
C LYS A 224 34.79 -32.63 -33.44
N PRO A 225 35.06 -33.62 -34.30
CA PRO A 225 36.35 -33.74 -34.98
C PRO A 225 36.73 -32.44 -35.70
N GLY A 226 37.99 -32.02 -35.55
CA GLY A 226 38.51 -30.78 -36.13
C GLY A 226 38.27 -29.51 -35.30
N GLN A 227 37.51 -29.59 -34.20
CA GLN A 227 37.40 -28.47 -33.25
C GLN A 227 38.53 -28.49 -32.21
N PRO A 228 38.91 -27.32 -31.66
CA PRO A 228 39.84 -27.26 -30.55
C PRO A 228 39.33 -28.11 -29.38
N TRP A 229 40.21 -28.88 -28.77
CA TRP A 229 39.90 -29.72 -27.61
C TRP A 229 39.91 -28.91 -26.32
N GLU A 230 39.10 -27.85 -26.30
CA GLU A 230 39.03 -26.88 -25.21
C GLU A 230 37.58 -26.63 -24.82
N ILE A 231 37.32 -26.59 -23.52
CA ILE A 231 36.06 -26.14 -22.94
C ILE A 231 36.30 -24.75 -22.38
N ASN A 232 35.73 -23.74 -23.03
CA ASN A 232 35.90 -22.34 -22.65
C ASN A 232 34.79 -21.89 -21.70
N LYS A 233 35.15 -21.08 -20.70
CA LYS A 233 34.16 -20.47 -19.82
C LYS A 233 33.23 -19.55 -20.63
N PRO A 234 31.92 -19.50 -20.33
CA PRO A 234 31.02 -18.54 -20.96
C PRO A 234 31.48 -17.09 -20.69
N ALA A 235 31.36 -16.23 -21.70
CA ALA A 235 31.70 -14.82 -21.57
C ALA A 235 30.84 -14.17 -20.46
N GLY A 236 31.49 -13.40 -19.57
CA GLY A 236 30.83 -12.77 -18.43
C GLY A 236 30.42 -13.71 -17.29
N SER A 237 30.81 -15.00 -17.34
CA SER A 237 30.58 -15.91 -16.21
C SER A 237 31.65 -15.77 -15.12
N ASN A 238 31.23 -15.99 -13.87
CA ASN A 238 32.11 -16.02 -12.69
C ASN A 238 32.71 -17.41 -12.43
N ILE A 239 32.64 -18.32 -13.41
CA ILE A 239 33.17 -19.68 -13.29
C ILE A 239 34.69 -19.61 -13.43
N SER A 240 35.39 -20.27 -12.50
CA SER A 240 36.82 -20.56 -12.60
C SER A 240 37.01 -22.07 -12.66
N PHE A 241 37.64 -22.60 -13.72
CA PHE A 241 37.88 -24.05 -13.77
C PHE A 241 39.03 -24.53 -12.88
N LEU A 242 39.75 -23.61 -12.21
CA LEU A 242 40.68 -23.95 -11.13
C LEU A 242 39.96 -24.32 -9.83
N ASP A 243 38.69 -23.94 -9.68
CA ASP A 243 37.89 -24.28 -8.52
C ASP A 243 37.51 -25.78 -8.55
N THR A 244 37.93 -26.50 -7.51
CA THR A 244 37.73 -27.95 -7.36
C THR A 244 36.26 -28.34 -7.19
N ARG A 245 35.37 -27.37 -6.92
CA ARG A 245 33.93 -27.55 -6.85
C ARG A 245 33.28 -27.78 -8.21
N TYR A 246 34.01 -27.50 -9.29
CA TYR A 246 33.61 -27.87 -10.64
C TYR A 246 34.31 -29.17 -11.03
N ALA A 247 33.59 -30.28 -10.93
CA ALA A 247 34.00 -31.56 -11.49
C ALA A 247 33.79 -31.54 -13.01
N ILE A 248 34.67 -32.21 -13.74
CA ILE A 248 34.54 -32.41 -15.18
C ILE A 248 34.35 -33.90 -15.46
N GLN A 249 33.35 -34.20 -16.27
CA GLN A 249 33.14 -35.53 -16.83
C GLN A 249 33.34 -35.45 -18.34
N ILE A 250 34.18 -36.35 -18.87
CA ILE A 250 34.39 -36.47 -20.31
C ILE A 250 34.17 -37.91 -20.75
N THR A 251 33.61 -38.07 -21.94
CA THR A 251 33.36 -39.36 -22.58
C THR A 251 33.69 -39.25 -24.07
N PRO A 252 34.87 -39.75 -24.50
CA PRO A 252 35.16 -39.93 -25.92
C PRO A 252 34.27 -41.05 -26.48
N GLU A 253 33.51 -40.79 -27.55
CA GLU A 253 32.58 -41.76 -28.14
C GLU A 253 33.25 -42.88 -28.94
N GLY A 254 34.50 -42.68 -29.38
CA GLY A 254 35.30 -43.62 -30.16
C GLY A 254 36.32 -44.40 -29.34
N GLY A 255 36.88 -45.45 -29.96
CA GLY A 255 37.99 -46.20 -29.39
C GLY A 255 39.19 -45.29 -29.12
N HIS A 256 39.63 -45.26 -27.86
CA HIS A 256 40.77 -44.46 -27.41
C HIS A 256 41.62 -45.22 -26.40
N GLU A 257 42.90 -44.84 -26.30
CA GLU A 257 43.82 -45.48 -25.36
C GLU A 257 43.84 -44.75 -24.01
N ALA A 258 43.95 -43.42 -24.05
CA ALA A 258 44.00 -42.60 -22.84
C ALA A 258 43.65 -41.14 -23.14
N TRP A 259 43.45 -40.38 -22.08
CA TRP A 259 43.21 -38.95 -22.12
C TRP A 259 43.81 -38.25 -20.91
N SER A 260 44.05 -36.94 -21.04
CA SER A 260 44.51 -36.08 -19.96
C SER A 260 43.78 -34.73 -19.99
N ILE A 261 43.70 -34.08 -18.82
CA ILE A 261 43.02 -32.80 -18.62
C ILE A 261 44.03 -31.80 -18.05
N SER A 262 44.00 -30.57 -18.57
CA SER A 262 44.70 -29.41 -17.99
C SER A 262 43.69 -28.32 -17.66
N ARG A 263 43.74 -27.77 -16.44
CA ARG A 263 42.83 -26.70 -15.98
C ARG A 263 43.54 -25.35 -15.98
N GLN A 264 42.84 -24.33 -16.43
CA GLN A 264 43.19 -22.91 -16.29
C GLN A 264 41.97 -22.16 -15.78
N ASP A 265 42.10 -20.90 -15.36
CA ASP A 265 40.94 -20.13 -14.91
C ASP A 265 39.82 -20.07 -15.99
N THR A 266 40.23 -19.83 -17.23
CA THR A 266 39.33 -19.52 -18.34
C THR A 266 38.94 -20.72 -19.20
N LYS A 267 39.70 -21.82 -19.14
CA LYS A 267 39.49 -22.99 -20.00
C LYS A 267 39.92 -24.31 -19.37
N ILE A 268 39.34 -25.39 -19.86
CA ILE A 268 39.81 -26.76 -19.65
C ILE A 268 40.31 -27.31 -20.97
N GLY A 269 41.60 -27.62 -21.03
CA GLY A 269 42.23 -28.31 -22.16
C GLY A 269 42.07 -29.83 -22.02
N LEU A 270 41.72 -30.49 -23.11
CA LEU A 270 41.61 -31.94 -23.22
C LEU A 270 42.66 -32.44 -24.22
N ASN A 271 43.28 -33.56 -23.90
CA ASN A 271 44.16 -34.26 -24.84
C ASN A 271 43.78 -35.74 -24.87
N ILE A 272 43.29 -36.22 -26.00
CA ILE A 272 42.85 -37.60 -26.20
C ILE A 272 43.68 -38.20 -27.32
N PHE A 273 44.20 -39.40 -27.11
CA PHE A 273 45.08 -40.02 -28.10
C PHE A 273 44.85 -41.52 -28.21
N ASN A 274 45.20 -42.01 -29.41
CA ASN A 274 45.29 -43.42 -29.73
C ASN A 274 46.77 -43.77 -29.96
N ARG A 275 47.13 -45.04 -29.87
CA ARG A 275 48.42 -45.53 -30.35
C ARG A 275 48.31 -46.15 -31.73
N SER A 276 49.30 -45.85 -32.56
CA SER A 276 49.64 -46.64 -33.74
C SER A 276 51.09 -47.09 -33.61
N GLY A 277 51.29 -48.37 -33.28
CA GLY A 277 52.61 -48.89 -32.92
C GLY A 277 53.17 -48.22 -31.66
N THR A 278 54.33 -47.56 -31.76
CA THR A 278 54.98 -46.80 -30.67
C THR A 278 54.58 -45.32 -30.62
N SER A 279 53.90 -44.78 -31.63
CA SER A 279 53.60 -43.35 -31.76
C SER A 279 52.16 -43.03 -31.35
N ARG A 280 51.98 -41.88 -30.70
CA ARG A 280 50.64 -41.32 -30.45
C ARG A 280 50.08 -40.76 -31.75
N VAL A 281 48.82 -41.07 -32.04
CA VAL A 281 48.05 -40.52 -33.17
C VAL A 281 46.80 -39.82 -32.64
N GLY A 282 46.37 -38.78 -33.35
CA GLY A 282 45.23 -37.95 -32.95
C GLY A 282 43.93 -38.75 -32.94
N TYR A 283 43.10 -38.49 -31.93
CA TYR A 283 41.75 -39.02 -31.82
C TYR A 283 40.81 -38.33 -32.83
N SER A 284 39.89 -39.07 -33.44
CA SER A 284 39.02 -38.58 -34.53
C SER A 284 37.52 -38.73 -34.26
N GLY A 285 37.13 -39.13 -33.04
CA GLY A 285 35.72 -39.23 -32.64
C GLY A 285 35.21 -37.96 -31.97
N ASN A 286 33.91 -37.94 -31.61
CA ASN A 286 33.34 -36.88 -30.79
C ASN A 286 33.79 -37.02 -29.32
N ILE A 287 33.71 -35.92 -28.58
CA ILE A 287 33.98 -35.88 -27.14
C ILE A 287 32.77 -35.25 -26.46
N CYS A 288 32.00 -36.05 -25.74
CA CYS A 288 30.95 -35.54 -24.87
C CYS A 288 31.56 -35.07 -23.55
N TRP A 289 31.10 -33.93 -23.05
CA TRP A 289 31.59 -33.40 -21.78
C TRP A 289 30.48 -32.72 -20.99
N SER A 290 30.64 -32.72 -19.67
CA SER A 290 29.85 -31.92 -18.74
C SER A 290 30.73 -31.37 -17.63
N VAL A 291 30.41 -30.15 -17.20
CA VAL A 291 30.96 -29.53 -16.00
C VAL A 291 29.87 -29.54 -14.95
N ILE A 292 30.16 -30.19 -13.85
CA ILE A 292 29.25 -30.45 -12.74
C ILE A 292 29.74 -29.65 -11.55
N GLN A 293 28.93 -28.72 -11.09
CA GLN A 293 29.13 -28.10 -9.79
C GLN A 293 28.70 -29.09 -8.70
N VAL A 294 29.67 -29.61 -7.94
CA VAL A 294 29.42 -30.64 -6.91
C VAL A 294 28.99 -30.06 -5.57
N GLU A 295 29.22 -28.77 -5.36
CA GLU A 295 28.77 -28.02 -4.19
C GLU A 295 28.63 -26.52 -4.50
N GLY A 296 27.92 -25.78 -3.64
CA GLY A 296 27.67 -24.36 -3.86
C GLY A 296 28.91 -23.49 -3.87
N LEU A 297 28.85 -22.41 -4.66
CA LEU A 297 29.83 -21.32 -4.61
C LEU A 297 29.86 -20.69 -3.21
N THR A 298 28.72 -20.72 -2.54
CA THR A 298 28.53 -20.63 -1.10
C THR A 298 28.29 -22.05 -0.58
N SER A 299 29.30 -22.71 -0.02
CA SER A 299 29.00 -23.91 0.78
C SER A 299 28.26 -23.45 2.03
N SER A 300 27.29 -24.21 2.53
CA SER A 300 26.61 -23.91 3.80
C SER A 300 27.57 -23.79 4.98
N THR A 301 28.80 -24.29 4.80
CA THR A 301 29.90 -24.25 5.77
C THR A 301 30.94 -23.18 5.46
N GLY A 302 30.93 -22.54 4.29
CA GLY A 302 31.95 -21.59 3.85
C GLY A 302 33.36 -22.15 3.62
N ASN A 303 33.55 -23.47 3.71
CA ASN A 303 34.86 -24.09 3.53
C ASN A 303 35.19 -24.20 2.03
N GLY A 304 36.46 -24.01 1.66
CA GLY A 304 36.93 -24.14 0.29
C GLY A 304 38.14 -23.27 -0.05
N SER A 305 38.55 -23.34 -1.31
CA SER A 305 39.55 -22.45 -1.90
C SER A 305 38.87 -21.47 -2.84
N TYR A 306 39.18 -20.19 -2.66
CA TYR A 306 38.59 -19.07 -3.35
C TYR A 306 39.65 -18.35 -4.18
N VAL A 307 39.34 -18.15 -5.45
CA VAL A 307 40.15 -17.46 -6.44
C VAL A 307 39.44 -16.18 -6.90
N TYR A 308 40.14 -15.34 -7.65
CA TYR A 308 39.56 -14.09 -8.14
C TYR A 308 38.39 -14.34 -9.10
N THR A 309 37.20 -13.85 -8.74
CA THR A 309 36.00 -13.84 -9.59
C THR A 309 35.45 -12.44 -9.83
N GLY A 310 36.09 -11.40 -9.25
CA GLY A 310 35.61 -10.02 -9.26
C GLY A 310 34.38 -9.75 -8.38
N THR A 311 33.80 -10.78 -7.75
CA THR A 311 32.61 -10.65 -6.90
C THR A 311 32.88 -11.18 -5.49
N PRO A 312 32.52 -10.47 -4.42
CA PRO A 312 32.61 -11.00 -3.06
C PRO A 312 31.74 -12.24 -2.85
N VAL A 313 32.25 -13.20 -2.08
CA VAL A 313 31.51 -14.38 -1.64
C VAL A 313 31.04 -14.18 -0.20
N VAL A 314 29.81 -14.60 0.10
CA VAL A 314 29.23 -14.49 1.46
C VAL A 314 28.82 -15.86 1.97
N PHE A 315 29.18 -16.19 3.22
CA PHE A 315 28.78 -17.46 3.85
C PHE A 315 28.60 -17.32 5.37
N PRO A 316 27.79 -18.19 6.01
CA PRO A 316 27.54 -18.12 7.45
C PRO A 316 28.64 -18.80 8.28
N ILE A 317 28.84 -18.32 9.51
CA ILE A 317 29.53 -18.99 10.61
C ILE A 317 28.53 -19.10 11.77
N LEU A 318 28.21 -20.32 12.18
CA LEU A 318 27.24 -20.59 13.25
C LEU A 318 27.77 -20.15 14.62
N ALA A 319 26.87 -19.95 15.58
CA ALA A 319 27.24 -19.65 16.96
C ALA A 319 28.15 -20.77 17.52
N GLY A 320 29.31 -20.39 18.06
CA GLY A 320 30.34 -21.29 18.58
C GLY A 320 31.22 -21.96 17.52
N GLU A 321 31.01 -21.72 16.23
CA GLU A 321 31.82 -22.29 15.15
C GLU A 321 33.14 -21.52 14.95
N SER A 322 34.22 -22.26 14.68
CA SER A 322 35.54 -21.71 14.36
C SER A 322 35.93 -21.95 12.90
N LYS A 323 36.48 -20.92 12.25
CA LYS A 323 37.03 -20.98 10.89
C LYS A 323 38.49 -20.55 10.87
N ALA A 324 39.29 -21.33 10.15
CA ALA A 324 40.64 -20.99 9.77
C ALA A 324 40.64 -20.34 8.38
N PHE A 325 41.30 -19.20 8.27
CA PHE A 325 41.47 -18.44 7.04
C PHE A 325 42.94 -18.38 6.68
N THR A 326 43.27 -18.64 5.41
CA THR A 326 44.54 -18.26 4.79
C THR A 326 44.23 -17.26 3.69
N ILE A 327 44.69 -16.02 3.82
CA ILE A 327 44.40 -14.91 2.91
C ILE A 327 45.71 -14.46 2.29
N ILE A 328 45.76 -14.39 0.96
CA ILE A 328 46.90 -13.96 0.16
C ILE A 328 46.45 -12.81 -0.73
N GLY A 329 47.08 -11.64 -0.58
CA GLY A 329 46.87 -10.48 -1.45
C GLY A 329 47.32 -10.77 -2.88
N ALA A 330 46.82 -10.02 -3.86
CA ALA A 330 47.27 -10.21 -5.24
C ALA A 330 48.65 -9.60 -5.48
N GLY A 331 49.41 -10.09 -6.45
CA GLY A 331 50.70 -9.51 -6.83
C GLY A 331 50.55 -8.25 -7.68
N GLY A 332 51.54 -7.36 -7.63
CA GLY A 332 51.62 -6.20 -8.53
C GLY A 332 52.01 -6.59 -9.95
N GLY A 333 51.76 -5.71 -10.93
CA GLY A 333 52.23 -5.86 -12.30
C GLY A 333 53.66 -5.35 -12.49
N GLY A 334 54.44 -6.03 -13.33
CA GLY A 334 55.83 -5.70 -13.63
C GLY A 334 55.97 -4.41 -14.45
N GLY A 335 57.15 -3.80 -14.37
CA GLY A 335 57.52 -2.64 -15.18
C GLY A 335 57.87 -3.02 -16.63
N SER A 336 57.65 -2.11 -17.57
CA SER A 336 58.04 -2.27 -18.98
C SER A 336 59.53 -1.97 -19.21
N SER A 337 60.00 -2.15 -20.45
CA SER A 337 61.28 -1.63 -20.91
C SER A 337 61.07 -0.91 -22.23
N ARG A 338 61.75 0.23 -22.43
CA ARG A 338 61.62 1.00 -23.66
C ARG A 338 62.87 1.74 -24.06
N TYR A 339 62.93 2.14 -25.32
CA TYR A 339 63.91 3.10 -25.81
C TYR A 339 63.43 4.56 -25.62
N ASP A 340 64.32 5.44 -25.18
CA ASP A 340 64.16 6.90 -25.25
C ASP A 340 65.56 7.55 -25.40
N ASP A 341 65.69 8.59 -26.23
CA ASP A 341 66.97 9.28 -26.39
C ASP A 341 67.20 10.21 -25.19
N LEU A 342 67.98 9.72 -24.23
CA LEU A 342 68.26 10.43 -22.97
C LEU A 342 69.10 11.71 -23.16
N ASN A 343 69.69 11.95 -24.33
CA ASN A 343 70.36 13.22 -24.63
C ASN A 343 69.37 14.30 -25.05
N VAL A 344 68.27 13.90 -25.69
CA VAL A 344 67.16 14.79 -26.10
C VAL A 344 66.14 14.93 -24.97
N ASN A 345 65.86 13.84 -24.26
CA ASN A 345 64.90 13.75 -23.16
C ASN A 345 65.58 13.22 -21.88
N PRO A 346 66.24 14.08 -21.09
CA PRO A 346 67.00 13.64 -19.92
C PRO A 346 66.13 13.15 -18.75
N ASN A 347 64.82 13.45 -18.75
CA ASN A 347 63.88 13.07 -17.69
C ASN A 347 62.58 12.49 -18.28
N PRO A 348 62.67 11.33 -18.94
CA PRO A 348 61.52 10.68 -19.53
C PRO A 348 60.52 10.23 -18.45
N ALA A 349 59.23 10.17 -18.82
CA ALA A 349 58.17 9.82 -17.86
C ALA A 349 58.35 8.40 -17.29
N THR A 350 58.21 8.24 -15.98
CA THR A 350 58.21 6.91 -15.35
C THR A 350 56.90 6.21 -15.66
N LEU A 351 56.98 5.09 -16.38
CA LEU A 351 55.84 4.19 -16.57
C LEU A 351 55.86 3.12 -15.48
N LYS A 352 54.70 2.60 -15.09
CA LYS A 352 54.59 1.56 -14.05
C LYS A 352 53.38 0.68 -14.27
N GLY A 353 53.48 -0.58 -13.86
CA GLY A 353 52.33 -1.48 -13.81
C GLY A 353 51.27 -1.01 -12.82
N GLN A 354 50.20 -1.78 -12.70
CA GLN A 354 49.17 -1.58 -11.68
C GLN A 354 49.50 -2.36 -10.41
N ASN A 355 49.12 -1.82 -9.26
CA ASN A 355 49.21 -2.56 -8.00
C ASN A 355 48.24 -3.75 -8.02
N GLY A 356 48.60 -4.81 -7.32
CA GLY A 356 47.67 -5.88 -6.97
C GLY A 356 46.58 -5.33 -6.05
N GLN A 357 45.38 -5.89 -6.17
CA GLN A 357 44.31 -5.57 -5.22
C GLN A 357 44.44 -6.39 -3.94
N ASP A 358 43.85 -5.85 -2.89
CA ASP A 358 43.78 -6.51 -1.60
C ASP A 358 42.84 -7.72 -1.65
N SER A 359 43.21 -8.76 -0.92
CA SER A 359 42.32 -9.87 -0.56
C SER A 359 41.89 -9.68 0.89
N TYR A 360 40.60 -9.83 1.19
CA TYR A 360 40.11 -9.62 2.55
C TYR A 360 38.94 -10.53 2.91
N ILE A 361 38.75 -10.69 4.22
CA ILE A 361 37.49 -11.12 4.80
C ILE A 361 36.99 -10.07 5.79
N SER A 362 35.68 -9.90 5.87
CA SER A 362 35.01 -9.05 6.87
C SER A 362 33.79 -9.77 7.43
N ILE A 363 33.45 -9.49 8.68
CA ILE A 363 32.21 -10.02 9.29
C ILE A 363 31.15 -8.91 9.26
N ASP A 364 30.05 -9.17 8.55
CA ASP A 364 28.97 -8.19 8.37
C ASP A 364 28.44 -7.73 9.75
N ASN A 365 28.15 -6.43 9.88
CA ASN A 365 27.71 -5.76 11.12
C ASN A 365 28.71 -5.80 12.29
N THR A 366 30.00 -5.99 12.01
CA THR A 366 31.07 -5.88 13.02
C THR A 366 32.20 -4.98 12.51
N THR A 367 33.16 -4.68 13.39
CA THR A 367 34.43 -4.01 13.00
C THR A 367 35.50 -5.00 12.52
N ILE A 368 35.18 -6.29 12.44
CA ILE A 368 36.16 -7.34 12.12
C ILE A 368 36.43 -7.33 10.61
N LYS A 369 37.68 -7.03 10.26
CA LYS A 369 38.16 -7.08 8.88
C LYS A 369 39.64 -7.47 8.85
N PHE A 370 39.95 -8.47 8.05
CA PHE A 370 41.31 -8.95 7.86
C PHE A 370 41.69 -8.82 6.41
N THR A 371 42.72 -8.03 6.14
CA THR A 371 43.12 -7.64 4.79
C THR A 371 44.57 -8.03 4.57
N ALA A 372 44.80 -8.87 3.57
CA ALA A 372 46.11 -9.13 2.99
C ALA A 372 46.26 -8.21 1.77
N GLY A 373 47.04 -7.13 1.93
CA GLY A 373 47.17 -6.10 0.91
C GLY A 373 47.89 -6.60 -0.33
N GLY A 374 47.52 -6.05 -1.48
CA GLY A 374 48.17 -6.37 -2.75
C GLY A 374 49.60 -5.84 -2.84
N GLY A 375 50.43 -6.50 -3.65
CA GLY A 375 51.79 -6.07 -3.96
C GLY A 375 51.81 -4.84 -4.84
N PHE A 376 52.82 -3.98 -4.66
CA PHE A 376 52.99 -2.78 -5.47
C PHE A 376 53.64 -3.11 -6.82
N SER A 377 53.31 -2.32 -7.84
CA SER A 377 53.89 -2.50 -9.17
C SER A 377 55.35 -2.11 -9.25
N GLY A 378 56.06 -2.74 -10.19
CA GLY A 378 57.37 -2.28 -10.63
C GLY A 378 57.26 -1.11 -11.61
N THR A 379 58.30 -0.29 -11.69
CA THR A 379 58.40 0.78 -12.68
C THR A 379 59.22 0.33 -13.88
N GLY A 380 58.96 0.93 -15.05
CA GLY A 380 59.64 0.56 -16.29
C GLY A 380 61.08 1.09 -16.38
N GLY A 381 61.90 0.37 -17.14
CA GLY A 381 63.27 0.72 -17.51
C GLY A 381 63.33 1.47 -18.85
N ILE A 382 64.42 2.23 -19.04
CA ILE A 382 64.67 3.05 -20.23
C ILE A 382 66.11 2.86 -20.70
N SER A 383 66.26 2.39 -21.92
CA SER A 383 67.54 2.30 -22.64
C SER A 383 67.69 3.51 -23.56
N GLY A 384 68.88 4.11 -23.61
CA GLY A 384 69.23 5.20 -24.53
C GLY A 384 70.52 4.91 -25.29
N ASP A 385 70.89 5.83 -26.18
CA ASP A 385 72.10 5.70 -26.99
C ASP A 385 73.39 5.60 -26.16
N ASN A 386 74.43 5.02 -26.77
CA ASN A 386 75.78 4.91 -26.19
C ASN A 386 75.83 4.25 -24.80
N GLY A 387 74.87 3.36 -24.48
CA GLY A 387 74.83 2.61 -23.22
C GLY A 387 74.25 3.38 -22.03
N GLN A 388 73.60 4.52 -22.27
CA GLN A 388 72.84 5.21 -21.23
C GLN A 388 71.64 4.37 -20.81
N LYS A 389 71.38 4.28 -19.50
CA LYS A 389 70.24 3.50 -18.98
C LYS A 389 69.68 4.04 -17.68
N ILE A 390 68.37 3.88 -17.53
CA ILE A 390 67.62 4.08 -16.30
C ILE A 390 66.90 2.76 -16.02
N ASN A 391 67.28 2.05 -14.96
CA ASN A 391 66.56 0.83 -14.57
C ASN A 391 65.24 1.17 -13.88
N GLY A 392 64.28 0.27 -14.05
CA GLY A 392 63.07 0.24 -13.24
C GLY A 392 63.37 0.05 -11.76
N ILE A 393 62.41 0.42 -10.92
CA ILE A 393 62.42 0.24 -9.48
C ILE A 393 61.49 -0.92 -9.15
N ALA A 394 61.93 -1.81 -8.28
CA ALA A 394 61.13 -2.93 -7.83
C ALA A 394 59.89 -2.47 -7.06
N GLY A 395 58.79 -3.18 -7.26
CA GLY A 395 57.58 -2.99 -6.48
C GLY A 395 57.76 -3.53 -5.07
N ALA A 396 57.38 -2.75 -4.06
CA ALA A 396 57.34 -3.21 -2.67
C ALA A 396 56.26 -4.28 -2.49
N GLY A 397 56.43 -5.18 -1.53
CA GLY A 397 55.39 -6.16 -1.21
C GLY A 397 54.19 -5.55 -0.48
N GLY A 398 53.08 -6.27 -0.50
CA GLY A 398 51.84 -5.86 0.14
C GLY A 398 51.94 -5.88 1.67
N ASN A 399 51.18 -5.00 2.30
CA ASN A 399 51.06 -4.93 3.77
C ASN A 399 49.75 -5.57 4.24
N TRP A 400 49.72 -6.08 5.46
CA TRP A 400 48.51 -6.62 6.07
C TRP A 400 47.86 -5.61 7.02
N LEU A 401 46.54 -5.71 7.19
CA LEU A 401 45.76 -4.95 8.16
C LEU A 401 44.78 -5.89 8.87
N LEU A 402 44.78 -5.86 10.21
CA LEU A 402 43.87 -6.63 11.06
C LEU A 402 43.06 -5.66 11.92
N GLU A 403 41.74 -5.71 11.78
CA GLU A 403 40.77 -4.92 12.54
C GLU A 403 39.83 -5.87 13.29
N GLY A 404 39.51 -5.56 14.55
CA GLY A 404 38.60 -6.35 15.38
C GLY A 404 39.25 -7.49 16.19
N GLU A 405 38.41 -8.34 16.77
CA GLU A 405 38.81 -9.47 17.63
C GLU A 405 39.17 -10.73 16.81
N TYR A 406 40.22 -11.44 17.22
CA TYR A 406 40.66 -12.71 16.65
C TYR A 406 41.42 -13.55 17.68
N VAL A 407 41.49 -14.87 17.48
CA VAL A 407 42.17 -15.79 18.42
C VAL A 407 43.68 -15.75 18.23
N SER A 408 44.13 -15.94 16.98
CA SER A 408 45.54 -15.93 16.61
C SER A 408 45.71 -15.58 15.14
N ALA A 409 46.81 -14.92 14.79
CA ALA A 409 47.15 -14.59 13.41
C ALA A 409 48.65 -14.71 13.15
N SER A 410 49.02 -15.45 12.10
CA SER A 410 50.34 -15.44 11.47
C SER A 410 50.34 -14.44 10.33
N ARG A 411 51.39 -13.61 10.26
CA ARG A 411 51.45 -12.46 9.36
C ARG A 411 52.75 -12.46 8.60
N PHE A 412 52.65 -12.21 7.31
CA PHE A 412 53.78 -12.11 6.42
C PHE A 412 53.56 -10.91 5.50
N THR A 413 54.42 -9.91 5.62
CA THR A 413 54.49 -8.81 4.65
C THR A 413 55.08 -9.36 3.36
N GLY A 414 54.50 -9.00 2.22
CA GLY A 414 55.02 -9.44 0.93
C GLY A 414 56.47 -9.00 0.74
N GLN A 415 57.24 -9.79 0.01
CA GLN A 415 58.57 -9.40 -0.43
C GLN A 415 58.50 -8.41 -1.60
N SER A 416 59.54 -7.56 -1.67
CA SER A 416 59.77 -6.71 -2.84
C SER A 416 60.19 -7.58 -4.02
N GLY A 417 59.75 -7.20 -5.23
CA GLY A 417 60.32 -7.74 -6.47
C GLY A 417 61.79 -7.38 -6.61
N ASN A 418 62.43 -7.85 -7.68
CA ASN A 418 63.83 -7.53 -7.97
C ASN A 418 63.95 -6.47 -9.08
N ALA A 419 64.98 -5.63 -8.97
CA ALA A 419 65.32 -4.58 -9.93
C ALA A 419 66.83 -4.46 -10.17
N THR A 420 67.62 -5.40 -9.64
CA THR A 420 69.07 -5.47 -9.86
C THR A 420 69.39 -6.54 -10.92
N ALA A 421 70.49 -6.36 -11.67
CA ALA A 421 70.72 -6.94 -13.00
C ALA A 421 70.37 -8.43 -13.21
N ALA A 422 69.97 -8.74 -14.46
CA ALA A 422 69.55 -10.02 -15.05
C ALA A 422 68.30 -10.68 -14.44
N ASP A 423 68.09 -10.59 -13.13
CA ASP A 423 66.98 -11.23 -12.43
C ASP A 423 65.95 -10.16 -12.05
N HIS A 424 65.12 -9.74 -12.99
CA HIS A 424 64.06 -8.73 -12.84
C HIS A 424 62.72 -9.36 -12.44
N THR A 425 62.80 -10.48 -11.73
CA THR A 425 61.64 -11.28 -11.34
C THR A 425 60.76 -10.57 -10.34
N GLY A 426 59.46 -10.74 -10.48
CA GLY A 426 58.50 -10.45 -9.45
C GLY A 426 58.73 -11.33 -8.22
N ALA A 427 58.36 -10.82 -7.05
CA ALA A 427 58.50 -11.60 -5.82
C ALA A 427 57.55 -12.80 -5.84
N SER A 428 58.03 -13.94 -5.36
CA SER A 428 57.20 -15.14 -5.17
C SER A 428 57.75 -15.96 -4.01
N SER A 429 57.02 -15.96 -2.90
CA SER A 429 57.37 -16.70 -1.69
C SER A 429 56.35 -17.80 -1.34
N ASP A 430 55.32 -17.95 -2.16
CA ASP A 430 54.35 -19.05 -2.11
C ASP A 430 54.73 -20.11 -3.16
N THR A 431 54.75 -21.38 -2.76
CA THR A 431 55.19 -22.48 -3.64
C THR A 431 54.25 -22.74 -4.82
N GLU A 432 53.02 -22.23 -4.77
CA GLU A 432 52.06 -22.29 -5.88
C GLU A 432 51.97 -20.94 -6.64
N SER A 433 52.90 -20.01 -6.36
CA SER A 433 52.97 -18.68 -6.96
C SER A 433 51.68 -17.86 -6.83
N ARG A 434 50.89 -18.10 -5.79
CA ARG A 434 49.67 -17.32 -5.49
C ARG A 434 50.06 -15.96 -4.92
N GLY A 435 49.53 -14.89 -5.50
CA GLY A 435 49.88 -13.52 -5.11
C GLY A 435 51.31 -13.09 -5.49
N ALA A 436 52.03 -13.88 -6.28
CA ALA A 436 53.31 -13.51 -6.88
C ALA A 436 53.21 -12.23 -7.73
N GLY A 437 54.20 -11.36 -7.63
CA GLY A 437 54.35 -10.19 -8.50
C GLY A 437 54.74 -10.58 -9.91
N GLY A 438 54.38 -9.76 -10.89
CA GLY A 438 54.79 -9.93 -12.29
C GLY A 438 56.24 -9.53 -12.51
N ASP A 439 56.89 -10.23 -13.44
CA ASP A 439 58.26 -9.97 -13.87
C ASP A 439 58.35 -8.64 -14.64
N GLY A 440 59.47 -7.93 -14.44
CA GLY A 440 59.80 -6.77 -15.25
C GLY A 440 60.16 -7.17 -16.67
N ALA A 441 60.05 -6.26 -17.62
CA ALA A 441 60.42 -6.53 -19.00
C ALA A 441 61.93 -6.47 -19.23
N ASP A 442 62.42 -7.38 -20.07
CA ASP A 442 63.76 -7.29 -20.68
C ASP A 442 63.80 -6.26 -21.80
N SER A 443 64.94 -5.56 -21.96
CA SER A 443 65.14 -4.60 -23.07
C SER A 443 65.27 -5.31 -24.41
N SER A 444 64.74 -4.68 -25.46
CA SER A 444 64.76 -5.19 -26.84
C SER A 444 66.02 -4.84 -27.66
N VAL A 445 67.02 -4.16 -27.08
CA VAL A 445 68.21 -3.69 -27.82
C VAL A 445 69.52 -4.23 -27.23
N ASP A 446 70.41 -4.69 -28.11
CA ASP A 446 71.70 -5.35 -27.80
C ASP A 446 72.74 -4.47 -27.05
N ALA A 447 72.46 -3.17 -26.86
CA ALA A 447 73.37 -2.23 -26.21
C ALA A 447 72.75 -1.66 -24.92
N GLY A 448 73.28 -2.06 -23.75
CA GLY A 448 72.95 -1.42 -22.47
C GLY A 448 71.53 -1.73 -21.95
N ILE A 449 71.32 -2.99 -21.58
CA ILE A 449 70.02 -3.52 -21.12
C ILE A 449 69.52 -2.72 -19.88
N ALA A 450 68.43 -1.97 -20.07
CA ALA A 450 67.63 -1.41 -18.99
C ALA A 450 66.44 -2.34 -18.73
N PHE A 451 66.25 -2.71 -17.47
CA PHE A 451 65.20 -3.66 -17.09
C PHE A 451 64.00 -2.94 -16.51
N GLY A 452 62.80 -3.44 -16.79
CA GLY A 452 61.64 -3.16 -15.95
C GLY A 452 61.87 -3.72 -14.54
N GLY A 453 61.36 -3.04 -13.52
CA GLY A 453 61.38 -3.57 -12.16
C GLY A 453 60.35 -4.69 -12.02
N GLY A 454 60.73 -5.79 -11.38
CA GLY A 454 59.80 -6.82 -10.92
C GLY A 454 58.88 -6.29 -9.84
N ALA A 455 57.64 -6.76 -9.82
CA ALA A 455 56.64 -6.30 -8.88
C ALA A 455 56.71 -7.02 -7.52
N GLY A 456 56.15 -6.40 -6.49
CA GLY A 456 56.00 -7.01 -5.19
C GLY A 456 54.88 -8.05 -5.15
N GLU A 457 55.02 -9.01 -4.25
CA GLU A 457 53.97 -9.99 -3.98
C GLU A 457 52.96 -9.45 -2.96
N GLY A 458 51.77 -10.04 -2.93
CA GLY A 458 50.78 -9.74 -1.91
C GLY A 458 51.19 -10.19 -0.50
N ALA A 459 50.63 -9.54 0.51
CA ALA A 459 50.78 -9.98 1.89
C ALA A 459 50.13 -11.36 2.10
N ARG A 460 50.53 -12.08 3.15
CA ARG A 460 49.88 -13.33 3.57
C ARG A 460 49.46 -13.25 5.04
N LEU A 461 48.23 -13.68 5.29
CA LEU A 461 47.64 -13.80 6.60
C LEU A 461 47.14 -15.23 6.79
N SER A 462 47.36 -15.81 7.96
CA SER A 462 46.69 -17.04 8.37
C SER A 462 46.14 -16.88 9.77
N MET A 463 44.87 -17.19 10.01
CA MET A 463 44.22 -16.88 11.28
C MET A 463 43.03 -17.77 11.58
N ILE A 464 42.67 -17.81 12.86
CA ILE A 464 41.46 -18.50 13.34
C ILE A 464 40.52 -17.48 13.94
N TYR A 465 39.27 -17.54 13.49
CA TYR A 465 38.15 -16.77 14.02
C TYR A 465 37.11 -17.71 14.61
N THR A 466 36.55 -17.35 15.76
CA THR A 466 35.46 -18.09 16.41
C THR A 466 34.29 -17.14 16.61
N ASN A 467 33.10 -17.54 16.16
CA ASN A 467 31.88 -16.79 16.43
C ASN A 467 31.44 -17.04 17.89
N ASN A 468 31.89 -16.19 18.81
CA ASN A 468 31.52 -16.28 20.23
C ASN A 468 30.13 -15.71 20.55
N SER A 469 29.40 -15.21 19.54
CA SER A 469 28.05 -14.70 19.75
C SER A 469 27.01 -15.83 19.75
N SER A 470 25.81 -15.55 20.26
CA SER A 470 24.69 -16.48 20.24
C SER A 470 23.93 -16.52 18.89
N GLN A 471 24.38 -15.76 17.89
CA GLN A 471 23.72 -15.57 16.60
C GLN A 471 24.63 -16.02 15.46
N THR A 472 24.05 -16.43 14.33
CA THR A 472 24.81 -16.69 13.10
C THR A 472 25.41 -15.38 12.57
N GLN A 473 26.69 -15.40 12.23
CA GLN A 473 27.39 -14.28 11.61
C GLN A 473 27.68 -14.58 10.14
N TYR A 474 27.80 -13.55 9.32
CA TYR A 474 28.08 -13.70 7.89
C TYR A 474 29.45 -13.13 7.55
N VAL A 475 30.29 -13.97 6.94
CA VAL A 475 31.59 -13.58 6.41
C VAL A 475 31.39 -13.10 4.98
N ARG A 476 31.95 -11.96 4.65
CA ARG A 476 32.14 -11.48 3.29
C ARG A 476 33.61 -11.57 2.92
N LEU A 477 33.90 -12.30 1.86
CA LEU A 477 35.24 -12.61 1.38
C LEU A 477 35.44 -12.03 -0.02
N TYR A 478 36.55 -11.36 -0.26
CA TYR A 478 36.94 -10.86 -1.57
C TYR A 478 38.38 -11.25 -1.87
N VAL A 479 38.61 -11.80 -3.05
CA VAL A 479 39.95 -12.13 -3.55
C VAL A 479 40.39 -11.01 -4.48
N GLY A 480 41.62 -10.51 -4.32
CA GLY A 480 42.16 -9.42 -5.13
C GLY A 480 42.53 -9.82 -6.56
N LYS A 481 42.32 -8.90 -7.51
CA LYS A 481 42.85 -9.01 -8.88
C LYS A 481 44.36 -8.77 -8.89
N GLY A 482 45.11 -9.57 -9.65
CA GLY A 482 46.51 -9.30 -9.98
C GLY A 482 46.66 -7.96 -10.73
N GLY A 483 47.74 -7.26 -10.43
CA GLY A 483 48.10 -6.02 -11.10
C GLY A 483 48.48 -6.27 -12.55
N THR A 484 47.94 -5.50 -13.47
CA THR A 484 48.33 -5.57 -14.89
C THR A 484 49.72 -4.97 -15.07
N GLY A 485 50.60 -5.67 -15.79
CA GLY A 485 51.93 -5.18 -16.16
C GLY A 485 51.85 -3.90 -16.99
N GLU A 486 52.92 -3.10 -16.94
CA GLU A 486 53.00 -1.84 -17.65
C GLU A 486 52.86 -2.07 -19.16
N ARG A 487 51.82 -1.44 -19.75
CA ARG A 487 51.45 -1.56 -21.16
C ARG A 487 50.83 -0.28 -21.74
N SER A 488 51.07 0.87 -21.12
CA SER A 488 50.37 2.13 -21.42
C SER A 488 50.70 2.71 -22.79
N LEU A 489 51.78 2.26 -23.43
CA LEU A 489 52.15 2.69 -24.77
C LEU A 489 51.53 1.82 -25.87
N ILE A 490 50.83 0.73 -25.52
CA ILE A 490 50.04 -0.02 -26.49
C ILE A 490 48.87 0.86 -26.97
N THR A 491 48.72 0.94 -28.28
CA THR A 491 47.61 1.64 -28.94
C THR A 491 46.81 0.67 -29.79
N THR A 492 45.63 1.07 -30.24
CA THR A 492 44.80 0.24 -31.12
C THR A 492 44.77 0.84 -32.52
N ASN A 493 45.01 0.03 -33.56
CA ASN A 493 44.90 0.49 -34.95
C ASN A 493 43.42 0.62 -35.38
N GLU A 494 43.18 1.11 -36.61
CA GLU A 494 41.83 1.29 -37.16
C GLU A 494 41.04 -0.02 -37.30
N GLU A 495 41.72 -1.17 -37.25
CA GLU A 495 41.14 -2.52 -37.35
C GLU A 495 40.84 -3.15 -35.97
N GLY A 496 41.14 -2.43 -34.88
CA GLY A 496 40.92 -2.92 -33.52
C GLY A 496 42.06 -3.79 -32.95
N ASN A 497 43.22 -3.85 -33.62
CA ASN A 497 44.37 -4.64 -33.18
C ASN A 497 45.31 -3.82 -32.28
N ASP A 498 45.84 -4.46 -31.23
CA ASP A 498 46.86 -3.88 -30.37
C ASP A 498 48.18 -3.70 -31.14
N VAL A 499 48.72 -2.49 -31.12
CA VAL A 499 49.98 -2.08 -31.72
C VAL A 499 50.95 -1.70 -30.60
N THR A 500 52.04 -2.45 -30.51
CA THR A 500 53.15 -2.22 -29.59
C THR A 500 54.19 -1.35 -30.29
N PRO A 501 54.61 -0.20 -29.73
CA PRO A 501 55.66 0.62 -30.31
C PRO A 501 56.97 -0.15 -30.49
N ASP A 502 57.76 0.26 -31.50
CA ASP A 502 59.11 -0.27 -31.69
C ASP A 502 59.96 -0.02 -30.44
N HIS A 503 60.77 -1.02 -30.09
CA HIS A 503 61.62 -1.02 -28.90
C HIS A 503 60.88 -0.80 -27.57
N TYR A 504 59.64 -1.27 -27.47
CA TYR A 504 58.86 -1.32 -26.23
C TYR A 504 58.50 -2.77 -25.88
N VAL A 505 58.78 -3.17 -24.65
CA VAL A 505 58.46 -4.49 -24.10
C VAL A 505 57.61 -4.30 -22.85
N VAL A 506 56.45 -4.96 -22.82
CA VAL A 506 55.51 -4.87 -21.68
C VAL A 506 55.99 -5.67 -20.49
N GLY A 507 55.65 -5.22 -19.28
CA GLY A 507 55.84 -6.00 -18.06
C GLY A 507 54.81 -7.12 -17.94
N GLU A 508 55.12 -8.15 -17.15
CA GLU A 508 54.18 -9.25 -16.91
C GLU A 508 53.10 -8.87 -15.88
N ASP A 509 51.95 -9.55 -15.97
CA ASP A 509 50.87 -9.39 -15.01
C ASP A 509 51.19 -10.12 -13.70
N GLY A 510 50.85 -9.49 -12.58
CA GLY A 510 50.87 -10.16 -11.28
C GLY A 510 49.80 -11.23 -11.18
N SER A 511 50.05 -12.25 -10.37
CA SER A 511 49.07 -13.29 -10.12
C SER A 511 47.94 -12.80 -9.19
N HIS A 512 46.77 -13.41 -9.34
CA HIS A 512 45.62 -13.15 -8.47
C HIS A 512 45.90 -13.52 -7.02
N GLY A 513 45.17 -12.88 -6.12
CA GLY A 513 45.14 -13.28 -4.72
C GLY A 513 44.50 -14.66 -4.54
N PHE A 514 44.48 -15.14 -3.31
CA PHE A 514 43.91 -16.42 -2.96
C PHE A 514 43.39 -16.40 -1.54
N ILE A 515 42.24 -17.05 -1.30
CA ILE A 515 41.76 -17.27 0.06
C ILE A 515 41.37 -18.72 0.25
N ARG A 516 41.81 -19.34 1.34
CA ARG A 516 41.33 -20.66 1.78
C ARG A 516 40.60 -20.52 3.09
N VAL A 517 39.47 -21.21 3.19
CA VAL A 517 38.66 -21.32 4.39
C VAL A 517 38.55 -22.80 4.76
N ALA A 518 38.77 -23.11 6.03
CA ALA A 518 38.59 -24.46 6.58
C ALA A 518 37.95 -24.38 7.96
N SER A 519 37.29 -25.45 8.38
CA SER A 519 36.87 -25.59 9.78
C SER A 519 38.10 -25.69 10.68
N ALA A 520 38.13 -24.89 11.75
CA ALA A 520 39.10 -25.04 12.83
C ALA A 520 38.47 -25.94 13.91
N ILE A 521 39.23 -26.93 14.38
CA ILE A 521 38.84 -27.83 15.49
C ILE A 521 39.31 -27.21 16.80
#